data_AF-A0A923WYJ6-F1
#
_entry.id   AF-A0A923WYJ6-F1
#
_cell.length_a   1.000
_cell.length_b   1.000
_cell.length_c   1.000
_cell.angle_alpha   90.00
_cell.angle_beta   90.00
_cell.angle_gamma   90.00
#
_symmetry.space_group_name_H-M   'P 1'
#
loop_
_entity.id
_entity.type
_entity.pdbx_description
1 polymer ?
#
loop_
_entity_poly.entity_id
_entity_poly.type
_entity_poly.pdbx_seq_one_letter_code
_entity_poly.pdbx_strand_id
1 'polypeptide(L)'
;LIMGGAAEPYQKPELALINNYLMAGRPILILFDSAKGSIAGPSDILDNLGWKLGAEFVFNILTTPNGPMVSTDQATVANTFSTESDMTRIFGTNRSVLFFRPHPLEPKKVMNQNIQPEVLVKTSQQTVGLVKIETTDYEGKPRSFDLGLHFKVKYLTSQKDTDLVIFSDVNLASNQYFNQTSNKDLLLNAVAFLAKETDLVALAPKEPLATKIKMPGPEFNTYFKYILVGLFFPMPVVFLVLSLVVWLRRRHA
;
A
#
# COMPACT_ATOMS: atom_id res chain seq x y z
N LEU A 1 -16.15 -10.69 -7.68
CA LEU A 1 -16.10 -9.51 -8.58
C LEU A 1 -14.99 -8.59 -8.08
N ILE A 2 -14.22 -7.93 -8.96
CA ILE A 2 -13.19 -6.96 -8.55
C ILE A 2 -13.55 -5.62 -9.18
N MET A 3 -13.59 -4.57 -8.36
CA MET A 3 -13.82 -3.19 -8.79
C MET A 3 -12.64 -2.34 -8.33
N GLY A 4 -11.88 -1.80 -9.28
CA GLY A 4 -10.71 -0.99 -8.98
C GLY A 4 -10.82 0.38 -9.63
N GLY A 5 -10.73 1.42 -8.79
CA GLY A 5 -10.51 2.80 -9.21
C GLY A 5 -11.60 3.38 -10.12
N ALA A 6 -12.87 3.16 -9.78
CA ALA A 6 -13.98 3.77 -10.50
C ALA A 6 -13.87 5.31 -10.44
N ALA A 7 -13.72 5.94 -11.60
CA ALA A 7 -13.53 7.39 -11.71
C ALA A 7 -14.84 8.18 -11.65
N GLU A 8 -15.98 7.52 -11.81
CA GLU A 8 -17.32 8.10 -11.74
C GLU A 8 -18.22 7.29 -10.78
N PRO A 9 -19.27 7.90 -10.21
CA PRO A 9 -20.30 7.18 -9.47
C PRO A 9 -21.03 6.19 -10.39
N TYR A 10 -21.34 5.00 -9.87
CA TYR A 10 -22.12 4.01 -10.61
C TYR A 10 -23.56 4.49 -10.84
N GLN A 11 -24.10 4.18 -12.00
CA GLN A 11 -25.50 4.47 -12.32
C GLN A 11 -26.44 3.53 -11.57
N LYS A 12 -27.69 3.97 -11.37
CA LYS A 12 -28.72 3.18 -10.67
C LYS A 12 -28.87 1.73 -11.20
N PRO A 13 -28.84 1.47 -12.52
CA PRO A 13 -28.93 0.09 -13.02
C PRO A 13 -27.71 -0.76 -12.66
N GLU A 14 -26.50 -0.17 -12.67
CA GLU A 14 -25.25 -0.87 -12.32
C GLU A 14 -25.24 -1.22 -10.83
N LEU A 15 -25.65 -0.28 -9.97
CA LEU A 15 -25.82 -0.51 -8.54
C LEU A 15 -26.82 -1.64 -8.27
N ALA A 16 -27.92 -1.72 -9.02
CA ALA A 16 -28.89 -2.80 -8.89
C ALA A 16 -28.26 -4.18 -9.22
N LEU A 17 -27.42 -4.26 -10.26
CA LEU A 17 -26.69 -5.49 -10.60
C LEU A 17 -25.68 -5.89 -9.51
N ILE A 18 -24.94 -4.92 -8.97
CA ILE A 18 -23.98 -5.17 -7.88
C ILE A 18 -24.72 -5.63 -6.62
N ASN A 19 -25.83 -4.98 -6.25
CA ASN A 19 -26.66 -5.38 -5.12
C ASN A 19 -27.19 -6.80 -5.30
N ASN A 20 -27.70 -7.15 -6.49
CA ASN A 20 -28.16 -8.51 -6.79
C ASN A 20 -27.02 -9.54 -6.69
N TYR A 21 -25.82 -9.18 -7.14
CA TYR A 21 -24.63 -10.02 -7.02
C TYR A 21 -24.26 -10.28 -5.55
N LEU A 22 -24.25 -9.24 -4.72
CA LEU A 22 -23.98 -9.36 -3.28
C LEU A 22 -25.07 -10.13 -2.54
N MET A 23 -26.34 -9.90 -2.87
CA MET A 23 -27.48 -10.64 -2.32
C MET A 23 -27.47 -12.13 -2.70
N ALA A 24 -26.79 -12.51 -3.79
CA ALA A 24 -26.57 -13.90 -4.13
C ALA A 24 -25.48 -14.59 -3.27
N GLY A 25 -24.85 -13.88 -2.32
CA GLY A 25 -23.78 -14.40 -1.47
C GLY A 25 -22.42 -14.45 -2.16
N ARG A 26 -22.22 -13.62 -3.20
CA ARG A 26 -20.98 -13.65 -4.00
C ARG A 26 -19.99 -12.58 -3.54
N PRO A 27 -18.69 -12.92 -3.43
CA PRO A 27 -17.69 -12.05 -2.84
C PRO A 27 -17.23 -10.93 -3.76
N ILE A 28 -16.82 -9.81 -3.18
CA ILE A 28 -16.33 -8.64 -3.91
C ILE A 28 -15.05 -8.05 -3.30
N LEU A 29 -14.15 -7.59 -4.18
CA LEU A 29 -13.00 -6.77 -3.83
C LEU A 29 -13.21 -5.37 -4.40
N ILE A 30 -13.08 -4.35 -3.56
CA ILE A 30 -13.21 -2.94 -3.95
C ILE A 30 -11.92 -2.21 -3.61
N LEU A 31 -11.34 -1.55 -4.60
CA LEU A 31 -10.24 -0.61 -4.41
C LEU A 31 -10.71 0.77 -4.86
N PHE A 32 -10.75 1.72 -3.94
CA PHE A 32 -11.18 3.09 -4.24
C PHE A 32 -10.07 3.90 -4.91
N ASP A 33 -10.40 4.75 -5.89
CA ASP A 33 -9.46 5.77 -6.37
C ASP A 33 -9.62 7.01 -5.49
N SER A 34 -8.62 7.23 -4.63
CA SER A 34 -8.55 8.41 -3.78
C SER A 34 -7.73 9.55 -4.38
N ALA A 35 -6.95 9.30 -5.44
CA ALA A 35 -5.91 10.23 -5.88
C ALA A 35 -6.44 11.51 -6.56
N LYS A 36 -7.69 11.50 -7.05
CA LYS A 36 -8.30 12.62 -7.79
C LYS A 36 -9.13 13.57 -6.94
N GLY A 37 -9.14 13.42 -5.61
CA GLY A 37 -9.87 14.31 -4.69
C GLY A 37 -11.39 14.24 -4.74
N SER A 38 -11.96 13.49 -5.67
CA SER A 38 -13.37 13.05 -5.64
C SER A 38 -13.39 11.56 -5.35
N ILE A 39 -14.03 11.16 -4.24
CA ILE A 39 -14.32 9.76 -3.96
C ILE A 39 -15.34 9.30 -4.99
N ALA A 40 -14.87 8.70 -6.06
CA ALA A 40 -15.70 8.11 -7.10
C ALA A 40 -15.73 6.59 -6.94
N GLY A 41 -16.85 5.98 -7.36
CA GLY A 41 -17.11 4.55 -7.16
C GLY A 41 -18.31 4.28 -6.25
N PRO A 42 -18.42 3.06 -5.69
CA PRO A 42 -19.66 2.59 -5.09
C PRO A 42 -19.71 2.98 -3.61
N SER A 43 -19.70 4.28 -3.32
CA SER A 43 -19.86 4.82 -1.96
C SER A 43 -21.12 4.31 -1.28
N ASP A 44 -22.19 4.08 -2.06
CA ASP A 44 -23.47 3.53 -1.57
C ASP A 44 -23.31 2.17 -0.88
N ILE A 45 -22.34 1.35 -1.31
CA ILE A 45 -22.07 0.06 -0.66
C ILE A 45 -21.51 0.28 0.73
N LEU A 46 -20.52 1.16 0.89
CA LEU A 46 -19.99 1.53 2.21
C LEU A 46 -21.07 2.17 3.07
N ASP A 47 -21.87 3.05 2.48
CA ASP A 47 -22.96 3.73 3.15
C ASP A 47 -24.00 2.77 3.73
N ASN A 48 -24.38 1.74 2.96
CA ASN A 48 -25.27 0.66 3.42
C ASN A 48 -24.67 -0.19 4.55
N LEU A 49 -23.35 -0.26 4.62
CA LEU A 49 -22.62 -0.94 5.71
C LEU A 49 -22.40 -0.04 6.92
N GLY A 50 -22.78 1.23 6.86
CA GLY A 50 -22.56 2.21 7.93
C GLY A 50 -21.12 2.74 7.99
N TRP A 51 -20.39 2.66 6.88
CA TRP A 51 -19.01 3.16 6.73
C TRP A 51 -18.93 4.21 5.63
N LYS A 52 -17.82 4.93 5.58
CA LYS A 52 -17.52 5.91 4.53
C LYS A 52 -16.01 6.04 4.35
N LEU A 53 -15.59 6.59 3.21
CA LEU A 53 -14.26 7.20 3.12
C LEU A 53 -14.32 8.58 3.78
N GLY A 54 -13.34 8.87 4.64
CA GLY A 54 -13.16 10.18 5.25
C GLY A 54 -12.80 11.23 4.19
N ALA A 55 -12.90 12.51 4.54
CA ALA A 55 -12.55 13.61 3.63
C ALA A 55 -11.05 13.95 3.62
N GLU A 56 -10.29 13.39 4.56
CA GLU A 56 -8.87 13.63 4.74
C GLU A 56 -8.04 12.68 3.88
N PHE A 57 -6.88 13.14 3.40
CA PHE A 57 -5.81 12.31 2.89
C PHE A 57 -4.88 11.91 4.04
N VAL A 58 -4.55 10.63 4.13
CA VAL A 58 -3.64 10.14 5.18
C VAL A 58 -2.21 10.22 4.69
N PHE A 59 -1.31 10.80 5.49
CA PHE A 59 0.12 10.93 5.22
C PHE A 59 0.99 10.51 6.40
N ASN A 60 2.25 10.16 6.14
CA ASN A 60 3.23 9.89 7.18
C ASN A 60 3.78 11.19 7.78
N ILE A 61 4.01 11.18 9.09
CA ILE A 61 4.74 12.22 9.79
C ILE A 61 6.23 11.86 9.77
N LEU A 62 7.04 12.76 9.24
CA LEU A 62 8.49 12.63 9.18
C LEU A 62 9.12 13.48 10.29
N THR A 63 9.92 12.85 11.15
CA THR A 63 10.69 13.58 12.16
C THR A 63 11.95 14.14 11.51
N THR A 64 12.05 15.47 11.38
CA THR A 64 13.26 16.14 10.88
C THR A 64 13.94 16.92 12.01
N PRO A 65 15.23 17.28 11.88
CA PRO A 65 15.91 18.13 12.87
C PRO A 65 15.23 19.49 13.10
N ASN A 66 14.46 19.98 12.11
CA ASN A 66 13.75 21.25 12.17
C ASN A 66 12.30 21.12 12.69
N GLY A 67 11.87 19.90 13.06
CA GLY A 67 10.52 19.59 13.51
C GLY A 67 9.81 18.52 12.68
N PRO A 68 8.58 18.14 13.07
CA PRO A 68 7.77 17.21 12.29
C PRO A 68 7.36 17.86 10.96
N MET A 69 7.42 17.08 9.89
CA MET A 69 7.00 17.48 8.54
C MET A 69 6.13 16.41 7.91
N VAL A 70 5.35 16.80 6.89
CA VAL A 70 4.57 15.88 6.07
C VAL A 70 5.03 15.99 4.63
N SER A 71 5.16 14.84 3.95
CA SER A 71 5.46 14.79 2.51
C SER A 71 4.27 14.21 1.76
N THR A 72 3.61 15.04 0.96
CA THR A 72 2.39 14.65 0.22
C THR A 72 2.65 13.89 -1.08
N ASP A 73 3.94 13.82 -1.47
CA ASP A 73 4.43 13.04 -2.60
C ASP A 73 4.92 11.63 -2.22
N GLN A 74 5.04 11.35 -0.92
CA GLN A 74 5.44 10.02 -0.46
C GLN A 74 4.23 9.13 -0.24
N ALA A 75 4.41 7.83 -0.48
CA ALA A 75 3.40 6.85 -0.14
C ALA A 75 3.25 6.71 1.38
N THR A 76 2.00 6.65 1.82
CA THR A 76 1.58 6.39 3.19
C THR A 76 1.88 4.94 3.55
N VAL A 77 2.51 4.74 4.70
CA VAL A 77 2.95 3.43 5.15
C VAL A 77 1.93 2.86 6.12
N ALA A 78 1.36 1.71 5.76
CA ALA A 78 0.54 0.92 6.65
C ALA A 78 1.33 -0.31 7.11
N ASN A 79 1.44 -0.51 8.41
CA ASN A 79 2.31 -1.52 9.01
C ASN A 79 1.65 -2.29 10.17
N THR A 80 0.39 -1.98 10.47
CA THR A 80 -0.38 -2.67 11.49
C THR A 80 -1.43 -3.51 10.79
N PHE A 81 -1.36 -4.83 10.98
CA PHE A 81 -2.20 -5.81 10.30
C PHE A 81 -3.04 -6.60 11.31
N SER A 82 -4.20 -7.11 10.89
CA SER A 82 -4.97 -8.03 11.73
C SER A 82 -4.22 -9.35 11.90
N THR A 83 -4.16 -9.83 13.14
CA THR A 83 -3.68 -11.17 13.51
C THR A 83 -4.76 -12.23 13.39
N GLU A 84 -6.02 -11.83 13.33
CA GLU A 84 -7.17 -12.75 13.27
C GLU A 84 -7.54 -13.11 11.83
N SER A 85 -7.26 -12.22 10.87
CA SER A 85 -7.64 -12.42 9.48
C SER A 85 -6.70 -13.40 8.79
N ASP A 86 -7.26 -14.39 8.11
CA ASP A 86 -6.49 -15.27 7.22
C ASP A 86 -5.74 -14.51 6.12
N MET A 87 -6.25 -13.34 5.71
CA MET A 87 -5.61 -12.50 4.68
C MET A 87 -4.32 -11.84 5.16
N THR A 88 -4.24 -11.45 6.44
CA THR A 88 -3.18 -10.56 6.94
C THR A 88 -2.38 -11.10 8.12
N ARG A 89 -2.78 -12.22 8.73
CA ARG A 89 -2.09 -12.82 9.89
C ARG A 89 -0.61 -13.13 9.62
N ILE A 90 -0.24 -13.43 8.37
CA ILE A 90 1.14 -13.74 7.98
C ILE A 90 2.07 -12.51 7.95
N PHE A 91 1.53 -11.29 7.99
CA PHE A 91 2.33 -10.08 7.78
C PHE A 91 3.17 -9.71 9.01
N GLY A 92 2.70 -10.06 10.22
CA GLY A 92 3.40 -9.75 11.47
C GLY A 92 3.72 -8.26 11.63
N THR A 93 4.80 -7.94 12.34
CA THR A 93 5.20 -6.56 12.69
C THR A 93 6.25 -5.95 11.75
N ASN A 94 6.91 -6.75 10.92
CA ASN A 94 8.06 -6.33 10.10
C ASN A 94 7.71 -6.06 8.63
N ARG A 95 6.44 -6.17 8.27
CA ARG A 95 5.96 -5.88 6.92
C ARG A 95 5.29 -4.53 6.88
N SER A 96 5.24 -3.97 5.68
CA SER A 96 4.46 -2.79 5.40
C SER A 96 3.85 -2.87 4.01
N VAL A 97 2.79 -2.10 3.84
CA VAL A 97 2.07 -1.90 2.59
C VAL A 97 2.03 -0.40 2.32
N LEU A 98 2.23 -0.03 1.07
CA LEU A 98 2.29 1.35 0.62
C LEU A 98 0.97 1.73 -0.06
N PHE A 99 0.41 2.85 0.39
CA PHE A 99 -0.79 3.47 -0.17
C PHE A 99 -0.41 4.87 -0.68
N PHE A 100 -0.91 5.30 -1.82
CA PHE A 100 -0.67 6.63 -2.36
C PHE A 100 -1.88 7.53 -2.17
N ARG A 101 -1.74 8.52 -1.28
CA ARG A 101 -2.80 9.48 -0.93
C ARG A 101 -4.14 8.81 -0.58
N PRO A 102 -4.17 7.78 0.29
CA PRO A 102 -5.40 7.11 0.64
C PRO A 102 -6.30 8.01 1.49
N HIS A 103 -7.61 7.80 1.39
CA HIS A 103 -8.56 8.31 2.36
C HIS A 103 -8.78 7.29 3.48
N PRO A 104 -9.03 7.70 4.73
CA PRO A 104 -9.29 6.75 5.81
C PRO A 104 -10.68 6.14 5.68
N LEU A 105 -10.83 4.87 6.03
CA LEU A 105 -12.12 4.23 6.17
C LEU A 105 -12.63 4.48 7.59
N GLU A 106 -13.76 5.16 7.72
CA GLU A 106 -14.31 5.56 9.03
C GLU A 106 -15.78 5.13 9.16
N PRO A 107 -16.21 4.71 10.37
CA PRO A 107 -17.63 4.44 10.63
C PRO A 107 -18.44 5.73 10.54
N LYS A 108 -19.69 5.62 10.06
CA LYS A 108 -20.66 6.72 10.16
C LYS A 108 -21.09 6.89 11.62
N LYS A 109 -21.40 8.14 12.02
CA LYS A 109 -21.84 8.49 13.38
C LYS A 109 -23.05 7.67 13.86
N VAL A 110 -23.89 7.21 12.94
CA VAL A 110 -24.97 6.27 13.19
C VAL A 110 -24.49 4.88 12.76
N MET A 111 -23.78 4.20 13.65
CA MET A 111 -23.36 2.81 13.41
C MET A 111 -24.58 1.89 13.48
N ASN A 112 -24.71 1.02 12.49
CA ASN A 112 -25.52 -0.17 12.65
C ASN A 112 -24.72 -1.16 13.51
N GLN A 113 -25.09 -1.31 14.79
CA GLN A 113 -24.32 -2.11 15.77
C GLN A 113 -24.13 -3.58 15.35
N ASN A 114 -24.94 -4.06 14.39
CA ASN A 114 -24.91 -5.44 13.89
C ASN A 114 -23.84 -5.70 12.82
N ILE A 115 -23.14 -4.66 12.32
CA ILE A 115 -22.11 -4.81 11.27
C ILE A 115 -20.79 -4.23 11.79
N GLN A 116 -19.93 -5.11 12.30
CA GLN A 116 -18.56 -4.78 12.69
C GLN A 116 -17.59 -5.41 11.67
N PRO A 117 -16.87 -4.62 10.87
CA PRO A 117 -15.84 -5.17 10.01
C PRO A 117 -14.61 -5.58 10.81
N GLU A 118 -13.90 -6.55 10.27
CA GLU A 118 -12.53 -6.78 10.64
C GLU A 118 -11.62 -5.77 9.92
N VAL A 119 -10.72 -5.13 10.66
CA VAL A 119 -9.78 -4.18 10.07
C VAL A 119 -8.50 -4.90 9.67
N LEU A 120 -8.29 -5.05 8.36
CA LEU A 120 -7.17 -5.81 7.79
C LEU A 120 -5.84 -5.08 7.93
N VAL A 121 -5.84 -3.78 7.66
CA VAL A 121 -4.61 -2.97 7.63
C VAL A 121 -4.87 -1.54 8.07
N LYS A 122 -4.01 -1.04 8.95
CA LYS A 122 -4.01 0.31 9.51
C LYS A 122 -2.64 0.96 9.44
N THR A 123 -2.62 2.28 9.46
CA THR A 123 -1.38 3.06 9.62
C THR A 123 -0.89 3.06 11.06
N SER A 124 0.37 3.46 11.27
CA SER A 124 0.93 3.69 12.60
C SER A 124 0.35 4.96 13.26
N GLN A 125 0.70 5.23 14.53
CA GLN A 125 0.34 6.51 15.18
C GLN A 125 1.11 7.71 14.61
N GLN A 126 2.18 7.49 13.83
CA GLN A 126 2.96 8.54 13.17
C GLN A 126 2.36 8.91 11.80
N THR A 127 1.04 9.03 11.73
CA THR A 127 0.33 9.48 10.54
C THR A 127 -0.67 10.58 10.87
N VAL A 128 -0.99 11.41 9.89
CA VAL A 128 -1.90 12.54 10.02
C VAL A 128 -2.85 12.60 8.82
N GLY A 129 -4.06 13.08 9.05
CA GLY A 129 -5.06 13.32 8.02
C GLY A 129 -5.06 14.79 7.62
N LEU A 130 -4.88 15.10 6.34
CA LEU A 130 -4.87 16.46 5.80
C LEU A 130 -5.98 16.62 4.75
N VAL A 131 -6.73 17.72 4.80
CA VAL A 131 -7.79 17.99 3.81
C VAL A 131 -7.21 18.44 2.46
N LYS A 132 -6.02 19.05 2.45
CA LYS A 132 -5.35 19.58 1.25
C LYS A 132 -4.04 18.85 1.01
N ILE A 133 -3.76 18.51 -0.25
CA ILE A 133 -2.52 17.84 -0.68
C ILE A 133 -1.37 18.84 -0.86
N GLU A 134 -1.67 20.13 -1.04
CA GLU A 134 -0.68 21.16 -1.39
C GLU A 134 0.11 21.71 -0.19
N THR A 135 -0.20 21.27 1.04
CA THR A 135 0.52 21.73 2.23
C THR A 135 1.65 20.78 2.61
N THR A 136 2.83 21.34 2.86
CA THR A 136 3.95 20.64 3.48
C THR A 136 3.97 20.80 5.00
N ASP A 137 3.12 21.69 5.52
CA ASP A 137 3.07 22.01 6.93
C ASP A 137 2.31 20.93 7.69
N TYR A 138 2.87 20.55 8.84
CA TYR A 138 2.23 19.61 9.74
C TYR A 138 1.04 20.28 10.45
N GLU A 139 -0.17 20.08 9.93
CA GLU A 139 -1.42 20.60 10.50
C GLU A 139 -2.35 19.45 10.88
N GLY A 140 -2.21 18.90 12.10
CA GLY A 140 -3.14 17.88 12.57
C GLY A 140 -2.72 17.17 13.86
N LYS A 141 -3.54 16.21 14.30
CA LYS A 141 -3.23 15.35 15.45
C LYS A 141 -2.75 13.99 14.94
N PRO A 142 -1.59 13.48 15.41
CA PRO A 142 -1.13 12.15 15.01
C PRO A 142 -2.14 11.10 15.45
N ARG A 143 -2.56 10.23 14.53
CA ARG A 143 -3.43 9.08 14.81
C ARG A 143 -3.20 7.97 13.80
N SER A 144 -3.69 6.78 14.14
CA SER A 144 -3.78 5.63 13.23
C SER A 144 -5.07 5.72 12.41
N PHE A 145 -5.03 5.25 11.17
CA PHE A 145 -6.14 5.25 10.22
C PHE A 145 -6.33 3.88 9.60
N ASP A 146 -7.58 3.48 9.42
CA ASP A 146 -7.96 2.21 8.81
C ASP A 146 -7.96 2.36 7.30
N LEU A 147 -7.18 1.53 6.59
CA LEU A 147 -7.01 1.61 5.14
C LEU A 147 -7.51 0.38 4.40
N GLY A 148 -7.76 -0.72 5.12
CA GLY A 148 -8.39 -1.91 4.55
C GLY A 148 -9.33 -2.60 5.54
N LEU A 149 -10.50 -2.98 5.05
CA LEU A 149 -11.57 -3.60 5.83
C LEU A 149 -12.06 -4.88 5.16
N HIS A 150 -12.48 -5.83 5.99
CA HIS A 150 -13.21 -7.02 5.58
C HIS A 150 -14.57 -7.07 6.29
N PHE A 151 -15.62 -7.20 5.50
CA PHE A 151 -16.98 -7.40 5.98
C PHE A 151 -17.43 -8.81 5.61
N LYS A 152 -17.91 -9.55 6.61
CA LYS A 152 -18.67 -10.77 6.41
C LYS A 152 -20.10 -10.54 6.89
N VAL A 153 -21.02 -10.32 5.95
CA VAL A 153 -22.36 -9.82 6.28
C VAL A 153 -23.45 -10.42 5.39
N LYS A 154 -24.68 -10.45 5.91
CA LYS A 154 -25.89 -10.59 5.10
C LYS A 154 -26.22 -9.24 4.48
N TYR A 155 -25.84 -9.05 3.22
CA TYR A 155 -26.02 -7.78 2.54
C TYR A 155 -27.51 -7.52 2.24
N LEU A 156 -28.03 -6.38 2.69
CA LEU A 156 -29.44 -5.98 2.53
C LEU A 156 -30.42 -7.10 2.96
N THR A 157 -31.31 -7.56 2.08
CA THR A 157 -32.30 -8.61 2.33
C THR A 157 -31.76 -10.02 2.06
N SER A 158 -30.45 -10.19 1.91
CA SER A 158 -29.84 -11.50 1.69
C SER A 158 -30.04 -12.45 2.87
N GLN A 159 -30.30 -13.71 2.56
CA GLN A 159 -30.25 -14.81 3.56
C GLN A 159 -28.86 -15.43 3.67
N LYS A 160 -27.97 -15.16 2.71
CA LYS A 160 -26.61 -15.69 2.63
C LYS A 160 -25.59 -14.64 3.02
N ASP A 161 -24.55 -15.09 3.71
CA ASP A 161 -23.39 -14.25 3.99
C ASP A 161 -22.60 -14.02 2.70
N THR A 162 -22.02 -12.83 2.59
CA THR A 162 -21.06 -12.47 1.55
C THR A 162 -19.85 -11.78 2.16
N ASP A 163 -18.70 -11.96 1.51
CA ASP A 163 -17.43 -11.36 1.89
C ASP A 163 -17.15 -10.14 1.00
N LEU A 164 -16.93 -8.99 1.64
CA LEU A 164 -16.51 -7.76 0.97
C LEU A 164 -15.18 -7.33 1.54
N VAL A 165 -14.16 -7.24 0.68
CA VAL A 165 -12.86 -6.67 1.04
C VAL A 165 -12.73 -5.31 0.37
N ILE A 166 -12.38 -4.30 1.16
CA ILE A 166 -12.33 -2.91 0.73
C ILE A 166 -10.96 -2.34 1.08
N PHE A 167 -10.29 -1.76 0.09
CA PHE A 167 -9.08 -0.97 0.27
C PHE A 167 -9.32 0.47 -0.18
N SER A 168 -8.73 1.42 0.54
CA SER A 168 -8.96 2.85 0.31
C SER A 168 -8.20 3.45 -0.88
N ASP A 169 -7.32 2.68 -1.51
CA ASP A 169 -6.49 3.16 -2.62
C ASP A 169 -6.24 2.04 -3.65
N VAL A 170 -6.56 2.34 -4.91
CA VAL A 170 -6.30 1.50 -6.08
C VAL A 170 -4.83 1.48 -6.48
N ASN A 171 -4.05 2.50 -6.13
CA ASN A 171 -2.63 2.55 -6.47
C ASN A 171 -1.84 1.43 -5.79
N LEU A 172 -2.37 0.83 -4.71
CA LEU A 172 -1.91 -0.44 -4.14
C LEU A 172 -1.63 -1.50 -5.24
N ALA A 173 -2.49 -1.57 -6.26
CA ALA A 173 -2.43 -2.52 -7.36
C ALA A 173 -1.72 -1.98 -8.62
N SER A 174 -1.25 -0.73 -8.61
CA SER A 174 -0.54 -0.14 -9.75
C SER A 174 0.85 -0.77 -9.91
N ASN A 175 1.38 -0.79 -11.14
CA ASN A 175 2.72 -1.34 -11.42
C ASN A 175 3.83 -0.70 -10.58
N GLN A 176 3.66 0.57 -10.19
CA GLN A 176 4.61 1.31 -9.37
C GLN A 176 4.71 0.74 -7.95
N TYR A 177 3.58 0.34 -7.36
CA TYR A 177 3.51 -0.10 -5.96
C TYR A 177 3.30 -1.61 -5.79
N PHE A 178 2.81 -2.32 -6.80
CA PHE A 178 2.48 -3.74 -6.71
C PHE A 178 3.66 -4.59 -6.22
N ASN A 179 4.85 -4.37 -6.80
CA ASN A 179 6.08 -5.10 -6.42
C ASN A 179 6.86 -4.41 -5.28
N GLN A 180 6.28 -3.40 -4.62
CA GLN A 180 6.88 -2.75 -3.47
C GLN A 180 6.42 -3.42 -2.17
N THR A 181 7.36 -3.53 -1.24
CA THR A 181 7.14 -4.07 0.11
C THR A 181 6.30 -5.36 0.13
N SER A 182 5.06 -5.30 0.59
CA SER A 182 4.13 -6.43 0.72
C SER A 182 2.79 -6.17 0.01
N ASN A 183 2.74 -5.22 -0.93
CA ASN A 183 1.51 -4.86 -1.65
C ASN A 183 0.95 -6.03 -2.47
N LYS A 184 1.82 -6.69 -3.25
CA LYS A 184 1.52 -7.92 -4.00
C LYS A 184 0.93 -8.98 -3.09
N ASP A 185 1.59 -9.27 -1.97
CA ASP A 185 1.14 -10.30 -1.02
C ASP A 185 -0.26 -9.98 -0.48
N LEU A 186 -0.54 -8.71 -0.14
CA LEU A 186 -1.84 -8.32 0.42
C LEU A 186 -2.97 -8.51 -0.60
N LEU A 187 -2.73 -8.10 -1.85
CA LEU A 187 -3.68 -8.24 -2.94
C LEU A 187 -3.93 -9.71 -3.30
N LEU A 188 -2.86 -10.50 -3.41
CA LEU A 188 -2.98 -11.93 -3.72
C LEU A 188 -3.71 -12.67 -2.62
N ASN A 189 -3.42 -12.38 -1.35
CA ASN A 189 -4.12 -12.98 -0.22
C ASN A 189 -5.60 -12.61 -0.20
N ALA A 190 -5.94 -11.35 -0.46
CA ALA A 190 -7.34 -10.92 -0.53
C ALA A 190 -8.09 -11.61 -1.67
N VAL A 191 -7.48 -11.74 -2.85
CA VAL A 191 -8.09 -12.44 -3.99
C VAL A 191 -8.25 -13.93 -3.71
N ALA A 192 -7.21 -14.60 -3.18
CA ALA A 192 -7.27 -16.02 -2.84
C ALA A 192 -8.32 -16.32 -1.77
N PHE A 193 -8.42 -15.46 -0.74
CA PHE A 193 -9.46 -15.55 0.28
C PHE A 193 -10.86 -15.43 -0.33
N LEU A 194 -11.10 -14.42 -1.18
CA LEU A 194 -12.40 -14.24 -1.84
C LEU A 194 -12.72 -15.33 -2.86
N ALA A 195 -11.72 -15.97 -3.47
CA ALA A 195 -11.89 -17.14 -4.31
C ALA A 195 -12.22 -18.42 -3.50
N LYS A 196 -12.19 -18.35 -2.17
CA LYS A 196 -12.32 -19.48 -1.24
C LYS A 196 -11.21 -20.52 -1.40
N GLU A 197 -10.04 -20.10 -1.86
CA GLU A 197 -8.83 -20.90 -1.95
C GLU A 197 -7.96 -20.72 -0.70
N THR A 198 -8.53 -20.96 0.49
CA THR A 198 -7.85 -20.71 1.78
C THR A 198 -6.61 -21.58 1.98
N ASP A 199 -6.52 -22.76 1.35
CA ASP A 199 -5.34 -23.64 1.40
C ASP A 199 -4.10 -23.03 0.69
N LEU A 200 -4.29 -22.08 -0.23
CA LEU A 200 -3.19 -21.43 -0.95
C LEU A 200 -2.68 -20.15 -0.27
N VAL A 201 -3.46 -19.55 0.63
CA VAL A 201 -3.08 -18.32 1.37
C VAL A 201 -1.91 -18.58 2.34
N ALA A 202 -1.71 -19.82 2.79
CA ALA A 202 -0.60 -20.22 3.66
C ALA A 202 0.72 -20.53 2.93
N LEU A 203 0.73 -20.56 1.60
CA LEU A 203 1.88 -20.98 0.78
C LEU A 203 2.29 -19.92 -0.24
N ALA A 204 2.26 -18.63 0.13
CA ALA A 204 2.94 -17.61 -0.67
C ALA A 204 4.40 -18.10 -0.92
N PRO A 205 4.83 -18.27 -2.19
CA PRO A 205 6.17 -18.72 -2.50
C PRO A 205 7.15 -17.81 -1.78
N LYS A 206 8.02 -18.41 -0.95
CA LYS A 206 9.07 -17.67 -0.26
C LYS A 206 9.88 -16.97 -1.35
N GLU A 207 9.70 -15.65 -1.50
CA GLU A 207 10.50 -14.84 -2.39
C GLU A 207 11.96 -15.23 -2.14
N PRO A 208 12.76 -15.55 -3.17
CA PRO A 208 14.15 -15.89 -2.95
C PRO A 208 14.73 -14.78 -2.08
N LEU A 209 15.45 -15.16 -1.03
CA LEU A 209 16.21 -14.25 -0.18
C LEU A 209 17.32 -13.64 -1.05
N ALA A 210 16.95 -12.82 -2.02
CA ALA A 210 17.83 -11.84 -2.59
C ALA A 210 18.05 -10.87 -1.44
N THR A 211 19.16 -11.05 -0.74
CA THR A 211 19.69 -10.08 0.21
C THR A 211 19.90 -8.78 -0.56
N LYS A 212 18.84 -7.98 -0.69
CA LYS A 212 18.92 -6.62 -1.19
C LYS A 212 19.60 -5.85 -0.07
N ILE A 213 20.89 -5.58 -0.25
CA ILE A 213 21.62 -4.68 0.62
C ILE A 213 20.98 -3.30 0.46
N LYS A 214 20.07 -2.94 1.36
CA LYS A 214 19.51 -1.59 1.46
C LYS A 214 20.50 -0.75 2.26
N MET A 215 21.46 -0.12 1.60
CA MET A 215 22.29 0.91 2.22
C MET A 215 21.51 2.23 2.28
N PRO A 216 21.48 2.95 3.42
CA PRO A 216 20.92 4.29 3.49
C PRO A 216 21.68 5.23 2.53
N GLY A 217 20.95 6.15 1.87
CA GLY A 217 21.46 7.00 0.79
C GLY A 217 22.82 7.69 1.04
N PRO A 218 23.12 8.21 2.24
CA PRO A 218 24.42 8.83 2.54
C PRO A 218 25.59 7.84 2.48
N GLU A 219 25.38 6.60 2.92
CA GLU A 219 26.40 5.56 2.92
C GLU A 219 26.64 5.00 1.51
N PHE A 220 25.57 4.85 0.72
CA PHE A 220 25.69 4.46 -0.69
C PHE A 220 26.49 5.47 -1.50
N ASN A 221 26.23 6.77 -1.32
CA ASN A 221 26.94 7.81 -2.06
C ASN A 221 28.44 7.86 -1.68
N THR A 222 28.74 7.63 -0.40
CA THR A 222 30.12 7.52 0.11
C THR A 222 30.83 6.30 -0.48
N TYR A 223 30.19 5.13 -0.43
CA TYR A 223 30.69 3.89 -1.04
C TYR A 223 30.92 4.04 -2.55
N PHE A 224 29.93 4.56 -3.28
CA PHE A 224 29.99 4.74 -4.72
C PHE A 224 31.12 5.69 -5.14
N LYS A 225 31.28 6.81 -4.43
CA LYS A 225 32.32 7.80 -4.74
C LYS A 225 33.72 7.28 -4.47
N TYR A 226 33.97 6.68 -3.30
CA TYR A 226 35.34 6.31 -2.92
C TYR A 226 35.77 4.95 -3.49
N ILE A 227 34.89 3.96 -3.53
CA ILE A 227 35.24 2.60 -3.95
C ILE A 227 35.04 2.43 -5.46
N LEU A 228 33.86 2.75 -6.00
CA LEU A 228 33.63 2.56 -7.45
C LEU A 228 34.41 3.61 -8.27
N VAL A 229 34.19 4.90 -7.99
CA VAL A 229 34.82 5.97 -8.78
C VAL A 229 36.29 6.16 -8.39
N GLY A 230 36.61 6.11 -7.10
CA GLY A 230 37.97 6.39 -6.61
C GLY A 230 38.99 5.27 -6.82
N LEU A 231 38.56 4.00 -6.77
CA LEU A 231 39.47 2.85 -6.85
C LEU A 231 39.24 2.00 -8.10
N PHE A 232 37.98 1.62 -8.36
CA PHE A 232 37.69 0.65 -9.42
C PHE A 232 37.82 1.24 -10.83
N PHE A 233 37.30 2.45 -11.06
CA PHE A 233 37.34 3.11 -12.36
C PHE A 233 38.75 3.53 -12.84
N PRO A 234 39.66 4.04 -11.99
CA PRO A 234 41.01 4.41 -12.41
C PRO A 234 41.98 3.22 -12.53
N MET A 235 41.68 2.07 -11.90
CA MET A 235 42.55 0.88 -11.94
C MET A 235 42.95 0.45 -13.37
N PRO A 236 42.04 0.31 -14.34
CA PRO A 236 42.39 0.00 -15.73
C PRO A 236 43.39 0.99 -16.34
N VAL A 237 43.26 2.29 -16.04
CA VAL A 237 44.16 3.33 -16.55
C VAL A 237 45.54 3.20 -15.93
N VAL A 238 45.62 2.93 -14.61
CA VAL A 238 46.89 2.69 -13.91
C VAL A 238 47.62 1.49 -14.51
N PHE A 239 46.93 0.38 -14.74
CA PHE A 239 47.53 -0.79 -15.40
C PHE A 239 47.99 -0.51 -16.83
N LEU A 240 47.26 0.30 -17.58
CA LEU A 240 47.64 0.70 -18.93
C LEU A 240 48.92 1.55 -18.91
N VAL A 241 49.01 2.53 -18.02
CA VAL A 241 50.21 3.36 -17.84
C VAL A 241 51.40 2.51 -17.39
N LEU A 242 51.22 1.64 -16.41
CA LEU A 242 52.28 0.72 -15.96
C LEU A 242 52.77 -0.18 -17.11
N SER A 243 51.85 -0.68 -17.94
CA SER A 243 52.19 -1.49 -19.11
C SER A 243 52.99 -0.69 -20.14
N LEU A 244 52.61 0.57 -20.42
CA LEU A 244 53.34 1.47 -21.30
C LEU A 244 54.74 1.80 -20.78
N VAL A 245 54.87 2.08 -19.49
CA VAL A 245 56.17 2.40 -18.85
C VAL A 245 57.11 1.20 -18.96
N VAL A 246 56.63 -0.02 -18.70
CA VAL A 246 57.43 -1.24 -18.85
C VAL A 246 57.84 -1.46 -20.31
N TRP A 247 56.94 -1.23 -21.26
CA TRP A 247 57.26 -1.35 -22.69
C TRP A 247 58.33 -0.35 -23.15
N LEU A 248 58.20 0.92 -22.76
CA LEU A 248 59.18 1.96 -23.09
C LEU A 248 60.55 1.66 -22.49
N ARG A 249 60.60 1.24 -21.22
CA ARG A 249 61.86 0.89 -20.55
C ARG A 249 62.56 -0.30 -21.21
N ARG A 250 61.80 -1.28 -21.72
CA ARG A 250 62.33 -2.42 -22.48
C ARG A 250 62.77 -2.07 -23.90
N ARG A 251 62.23 -1.01 -24.50
CA ARG A 251 62.62 -0.58 -25.86
C ARG A 251 63.92 0.22 -25.89
N HIS A 252 64.27 0.84 -24.76
CA HIS A 252 65.49 1.64 -24.59
C HIS A 252 66.64 0.90 -23.89
N ALA A 253 66.45 -0.39 -23.56
CA ALA A 253 67.49 -1.31 -23.08
C ALA A 253 67.81 -2.31 -24.19
#